data_AF-A0A2I1HVC6-F1
#
_entry.id   AF-A0A2I1HVC6-F1
#
_cell.length_a   1.000
_cell.length_b   1.000
_cell.length_c   1.000
_cell.angle_alpha   90.00
_cell.angle_beta   90.00
_cell.angle_gamma   90.00
#
_symmetry.space_group_name_H-M   'P 1'
#
loop_
_entity.id
_entity.type
_entity.pdbx_description
1 polymer ?
#
loop_
_entity_poly.entity_id
_entity_poly.type
_entity_poly.pdbx_seq_one_letter_code
_entity_poly.pdbx_strand_id
1 'polypeptide(L)'
;MIWKWYCYGQSVERKIEEIKTQNKKKKSRQKIKAELYDKMMEFAAEENDDEEEKFNKRNSLKEKTRGAVRVYKLFIEIGQEKINNVKETFVSTIIKFTEPERDQIIEYFGNHNSN
;
A
#
# COMPACT_ATOMS: atom_id res chain seq x y z
N MET A 1 10.42 5.45 -8.50
CA MET A 1 9.63 4.80 -9.56
C MET A 1 8.30 4.30 -9.00
N ILE A 2 7.17 4.78 -9.55
CA ILE A 2 5.81 4.47 -9.08
C ILE A 2 5.49 2.97 -9.21
N TRP A 3 5.97 2.31 -10.27
CA TRP A 3 5.82 0.86 -10.45
C TRP A 3 6.24 0.03 -9.22
N LYS A 4 7.35 0.37 -8.58
CA LYS A 4 7.80 -0.36 -7.36
C LYS A 4 6.79 -0.23 -6.22
N TRP A 5 6.16 0.93 -6.08
CA TRP A 5 5.14 1.18 -5.06
C TRP A 5 3.81 0.50 -5.40
N TYR A 6 3.41 0.53 -6.68
CA TYR A 6 2.25 -0.21 -7.18
C TYR A 6 2.39 -1.72 -6.91
N CYS A 7 3.50 -2.33 -7.35
CA CYS A 7 3.74 -3.77 -7.15
C CYS A 7 3.83 -4.15 -5.67
N TYR A 8 4.42 -3.28 -4.83
CA TYR A 8 4.46 -3.50 -3.39
C TYR A 8 3.06 -3.45 -2.77
N GLY A 9 2.24 -2.45 -3.10
CA GLY A 9 0.86 -2.35 -2.64
C GLY A 9 -0.02 -3.53 -3.08
N GLN A 10 0.14 -3.97 -4.34
CA GLN A 10 -0.53 -5.16 -4.87
C GLN A 10 -0.15 -6.42 -4.07
N SER A 11 1.15 -6.60 -3.79
CA SER A 11 1.64 -7.76 -3.04
C SER A 11 1.10 -7.79 -1.60
N VAL A 12 0.97 -6.61 -0.97
CA VAL A 12 0.39 -6.46 0.37
C VAL A 12 -1.08 -6.88 0.36
N GLU A 13 -1.88 -6.34 -0.56
CA GLU A 13 -3.32 -6.67 -0.65
C GLU A 13 -3.52 -8.16 -0.97
N ARG A 14 -2.71 -8.74 -1.86
CA ARG A 14 -2.72 -10.18 -2.13
C ARG A 14 -2.42 -10.99 -0.87
N LYS A 15 -1.40 -10.62 -0.09
CA LYS A 15 -1.05 -11.34 1.16
C LYS A 15 -2.14 -11.24 2.20
N ILE A 16 -2.83 -10.10 2.31
CA ILE A 16 -4.00 -9.94 3.20
C ILE A 16 -5.10 -10.94 2.81
N GLU A 17 -5.42 -11.06 1.53
CA GLU A 17 -6.46 -12.01 1.06
C GLU A 17 -6.02 -13.48 1.18
N GLU A 18 -4.73 -13.80 0.99
CA GLU A 18 -4.19 -15.13 1.27
C GLU A 18 -4.37 -15.52 2.75
N ILE A 19 -3.99 -14.63 3.68
CA ILE A 19 -4.13 -14.88 5.12
C ILE A 19 -5.62 -15.02 5.50
N LYS A 20 -6.49 -14.22 4.87
CA LYS A 20 -7.94 -14.27 5.08
C LYS A 20 -8.52 -15.63 4.65
N THR A 21 -8.10 -16.12 3.49
CA THR A 21 -8.56 -17.40 2.92
C THR A 21 -8.03 -18.61 3.71
N GLN A 22 -6.80 -18.55 4.22
CA GLN A 22 -6.19 -19.62 5.01
C GLN A 22 -6.77 -19.74 6.43
N ASN A 23 -7.33 -18.67 6.99
CA ASN A 23 -7.90 -18.70 8.34
C ASN A 23 -9.35 -19.20 8.32
N LYS A 24 -9.59 -20.40 8.87
CA LYS A 24 -10.94 -20.96 9.09
C LYS A 24 -11.84 -20.08 9.96
N LYS A 25 -11.27 -19.24 10.82
CA LYS A 25 -11.98 -18.24 11.63
C LYS A 25 -11.95 -16.89 10.91
N LYS A 26 -13.12 -16.23 10.79
CA LYS A 26 -13.28 -14.91 10.18
C LYS A 26 -12.53 -13.84 10.99
N LYS A 27 -11.24 -13.62 10.71
CA LYS A 27 -10.43 -12.55 11.31
C LYS A 27 -10.81 -11.20 10.68
N SER A 28 -10.77 -10.14 11.49
CA SER A 28 -10.92 -8.79 10.96
C SER A 28 -9.71 -8.42 10.10
N ARG A 29 -9.92 -7.57 9.09
CA ARG A 29 -8.83 -7.06 8.25
C ARG A 29 -7.74 -6.35 9.06
N GLN A 30 -8.12 -5.67 10.16
CA GLN A 30 -7.16 -5.04 11.06
C GLN A 30 -6.21 -6.06 11.70
N LYS A 31 -6.75 -7.19 12.18
CA LYS A 31 -5.93 -8.26 12.77
C LYS A 31 -5.00 -8.89 11.74
N ILE A 32 -5.49 -9.12 10.52
CA ILE A 32 -4.67 -9.65 9.42
C ILE A 32 -3.53 -8.68 9.06
N LYS A 33 -3.80 -7.37 9.02
CA LYS A 33 -2.77 -6.35 8.80
C LYS A 33 -1.72 -6.36 9.90
N ALA A 34 -2.12 -6.48 11.18
CA ALA A 34 -1.17 -6.57 12.29
C ALA A 34 -0.24 -7.79 12.13
N GLU A 35 -0.81 -8.97 11.86
CA GLU A 35 -0.04 -10.20 11.62
C GLU A 35 0.92 -10.06 10.43
N LEU A 36 0.51 -9.37 9.37
CA LEU A 36 1.37 -9.10 8.22
C LEU A 36 2.52 -8.15 8.57
N TYR A 37 2.27 -7.11 9.36
CA TYR A 37 3.32 -6.20 9.81
C TYR A 37 4.32 -6.88 10.73
N ASP A 38 3.87 -7.75 11.62
CA ASP A 38 4.75 -8.50 12.52
C ASP A 38 5.71 -9.38 11.70
N LYS A 39 5.18 -10.11 10.70
CA LYS A 39 6.00 -10.88 9.76
C LYS A 39 6.99 -10.04 8.98
N MET A 40 6.59 -8.85 8.53
CA MET A 40 7.51 -7.95 7.82
C MET A 40 8.60 -7.41 8.74
N MET A 41 8.28 -7.19 10.03
CA MET A 41 9.26 -6.77 11.04
C MET A 41 10.29 -7.85 11.35
N GLU A 42 9.93 -9.14 11.29
CA GLU A 42 10.89 -10.25 11.44
C GLU A 42 12.05 -10.18 10.43
N PHE A 43 11.83 -9.61 9.24
CA PHE A 43 12.88 -9.42 8.23
C PHE A 43 13.58 -8.06 8.31
N ALA A 44 12.99 -7.09 9.00
CA ALA A 44 13.48 -5.71 9.04
C ALA A 44 14.20 -5.36 10.35
N ALA A 45 13.90 -6.09 11.43
CA ALA A 45 14.58 -5.92 12.70
C ALA A 45 15.95 -6.62 12.67
N GLU A 46 16.96 -5.95 13.21
CA GLU A 46 18.28 -6.52 13.44
C GLU A 46 18.39 -6.96 14.90
N GLU A 47 19.23 -7.95 15.19
CA GLU A 47 19.38 -8.50 16.55
C GLU A 47 19.81 -7.44 17.57
N ASN A 48 20.63 -6.48 17.12
CA ASN A 48 21.17 -5.41 17.94
C ASN A 48 20.28 -4.17 18.02
N ASP A 49 19.13 -4.15 17.32
CA ASP A 49 18.24 -2.98 17.38
C ASP A 49 17.74 -2.80 18.82
N ASP A 50 17.86 -1.58 19.34
CA ASP A 50 17.22 -1.22 20.60
C ASP A 50 15.69 -1.06 20.43
N GLU A 51 14.99 -0.79 21.53
CA GLU A 51 13.53 -0.65 21.49
C GLU A 51 13.06 0.54 20.65
N GLU A 52 13.82 1.64 20.64
CA GLU A 52 13.50 2.84 19.87
C GLU A 52 13.69 2.61 18.38
N GLU A 53 14.80 1.97 17.98
CA GLU A 53 15.07 1.57 16.61
C GLU A 53 14.00 0.61 16.07
N LYS A 54 13.63 -0.41 16.86
CA LYS A 54 12.52 -1.33 16.51
C LYS A 54 11.21 -0.58 16.33
N PHE A 55 10.89 0.37 17.22
CA PHE A 55 9.68 1.18 17.13
C PHE A 55 9.68 2.06 15.86
N ASN A 56 10.79 2.74 15.57
CA ASN A 56 10.96 3.60 14.41
C ASN A 56 10.88 2.82 13.09
N LYS A 57 11.56 1.66 13.00
CA LYS A 57 11.47 0.75 11.85
C LYS A 57 10.03 0.29 11.63
N ARG A 58 9.30 -0.07 12.70
CA ARG A 58 7.90 -0.49 12.62
C ARG A 58 6.97 0.62 12.13
N ASN A 59 7.13 1.84 12.60
CA ASN A 59 6.33 2.97 12.14
C ASN A 59 6.64 3.32 10.67
N SER A 60 7.91 3.35 10.30
CA SER A 60 8.34 3.57 8.91
C SER A 60 7.76 2.52 7.97
N LEU A 61 7.80 1.24 8.36
CA LEU A 61 7.22 0.14 7.60
C LEU A 61 5.70 0.29 7.42
N LYS A 62 4.97 0.66 8.49
CA LYS A 62 3.52 0.89 8.43
C LYS A 62 3.20 2.02 7.45
N GLU A 63 3.90 3.15 7.54
CA GLU A 63 3.65 4.29 6.66
C GLU A 63 3.99 3.99 5.20
N LYS A 64 5.13 3.32 4.96
CA LYS A 64 5.52 2.87 3.61
C LYS A 64 4.50 1.90 3.02
N THR A 65 4.01 0.95 3.82
CA THR A 65 2.98 0.00 3.39
C THR A 65 1.66 0.69 3.08
N ARG A 66 1.21 1.62 3.94
CA ARG A 66 -0.02 2.41 3.71
C ARG A 66 0.10 3.23 2.43
N GLY A 67 1.23 3.89 2.21
CA GLY A 67 1.50 4.64 1.00
C GLY A 67 1.47 3.78 -0.27
N ALA A 68 2.09 2.59 -0.22
CA ALA A 68 2.07 1.65 -1.35
C ALA A 68 0.67 1.15 -1.66
N VAL A 69 -0.14 0.82 -0.65
CA VAL A 69 -1.54 0.42 -0.84
C VAL A 69 -2.37 1.57 -1.44
N ARG A 70 -2.13 2.83 -1.04
CA ARG A 70 -2.81 3.99 -1.65
C ARG A 70 -2.48 4.13 -3.13
N VAL A 71 -1.20 4.03 -3.49
CA VAL A 71 -0.76 4.06 -4.90
C VAL A 71 -1.40 2.93 -5.68
N TYR A 72 -1.34 1.69 -5.16
CA TYR A 72 -1.95 0.52 -5.80
C TYR A 72 -3.43 0.73 -6.09
N LYS A 73 -4.23 1.14 -5.09
CA LYS A 73 -5.68 1.33 -5.24
C LYS A 73 -6.01 2.43 -6.24
N LEU A 74 -5.32 3.57 -6.16
CA LEU A 74 -5.54 4.67 -7.10
C LEU A 74 -5.40 4.19 -8.55
N PHE A 75 -4.30 3.49 -8.87
CA PHE A 75 -4.07 3.00 -10.23
C PHE A 75 -4.92 1.79 -10.63
N ILE A 76 -5.49 1.05 -9.68
CA ILE A 76 -6.55 0.08 -10.01
C ILE A 76 -7.82 0.82 -10.45
N GLU A 77 -8.15 1.93 -9.81
CA GLU A 77 -9.38 2.69 -10.10
C GLU A 77 -9.26 3.51 -11.38
N ILE A 78 -8.11 4.17 -11.61
CA ILE A 78 -7.93 5.00 -12.81
C ILE A 78 -7.39 4.24 -14.02
N GLY A 79 -6.91 3.01 -13.85
CA GLY A 79 -6.23 2.24 -14.89
C GLY A 79 -4.72 2.14 -14.68
N GLN A 80 -4.21 0.91 -14.68
CA GLN A 80 -2.81 0.59 -14.37
C GLN A 80 -1.85 1.17 -15.42
N GLU A 81 -2.27 1.22 -16.68
CA GLU A 81 -1.52 1.77 -17.80
C GLU A 81 -1.13 3.25 -17.58
N LYS A 82 -1.90 3.98 -16.77
CA LYS A 82 -1.62 5.39 -16.45
C LYS A 82 -0.35 5.59 -15.64
N ILE A 83 0.19 4.55 -15.00
CA ILE A 83 1.49 4.60 -14.34
C ILE A 83 2.59 5.01 -15.32
N ASN A 84 2.52 4.53 -16.58
CA ASN A 84 3.53 4.82 -17.60
C ASN A 84 3.52 6.29 -18.04
N ASN A 85 2.42 7.00 -17.81
CA ASN A 85 2.26 8.41 -18.15
C ASN A 85 2.78 9.35 -17.05
N VAL A 86 3.15 8.80 -15.89
CA VAL A 86 3.65 9.62 -14.79
C VAL A 86 5.14 9.90 -14.96
N LYS A 87 5.44 11.04 -15.59
CA LYS A 87 6.83 11.45 -15.90
C LYS A 87 7.54 12.15 -14.74
N GLU A 88 6.85 13.05 -14.03
CA GLU A 88 7.50 13.98 -13.08
C GLU A 88 6.90 13.96 -11.66
N THR A 89 5.86 13.17 -11.40
CA THR A 89 5.21 13.16 -10.09
C THR A 89 5.96 12.27 -9.09
N PHE A 90 6.24 12.83 -7.91
CA PHE A 90 6.75 12.05 -6.79
C PHE A 90 5.67 11.20 -6.15
N VAL A 91 6.03 9.98 -5.76
CA VAL A 91 5.14 9.09 -4.99
C VAL A 91 4.67 9.75 -3.69
N SER A 92 5.52 10.57 -3.07
CA SER A 92 5.16 11.34 -1.88
C SER A 92 3.99 12.30 -2.11
N THR A 93 3.83 12.82 -3.33
CA THR A 93 2.68 13.66 -3.70
C THR A 93 1.41 12.82 -3.71
N ILE A 94 1.44 11.65 -4.36
CA ILE A 94 0.30 10.73 -4.45
C ILE A 94 -0.14 10.25 -3.06
N ILE A 95 0.81 9.90 -2.20
CA ILE A 95 0.51 9.40 -0.85
C ILE A 95 -0.19 10.47 0.01
N LYS A 96 0.08 11.76 -0.25
CA LYS A 96 -0.45 12.89 0.51
C LYS A 96 -1.83 13.37 0.06
N PHE A 97 -2.35 12.87 -1.07
CA PHE A 97 -3.70 13.23 -1.49
C PHE A 97 -4.72 12.95 -0.39
N THR A 98 -5.55 13.95 -0.14
CA THR A 98 -6.75 13.84 0.68
C THR A 98 -7.80 12.99 -0.03
N GLU A 99 -8.82 12.54 0.69
CA GLU A 99 -9.91 11.76 0.08
C GLU A 99 -10.63 12.55 -1.04
N PRO A 100 -10.98 13.84 -0.88
CA PRO A 100 -11.59 14.61 -1.97
C PRO A 100 -10.70 14.77 -3.20
N GLU A 101 -9.40 15.05 -3.02
CA GLU A 101 -8.46 15.17 -4.14
C GLU A 101 -8.31 13.83 -4.89
N ARG A 102 -8.28 12.72 -4.15
CA ARG A 102 -8.25 11.38 -4.75
C ARG A 102 -9.51 11.15 -5.57
N ASP A 103 -10.68 11.47 -5.04
CA ASP A 103 -11.97 11.24 -5.71
C ASP A 103 -12.08 12.07 -7.00
N GLN A 104 -11.60 13.31 -7.01
CA GLN A 104 -11.51 14.13 -8.23
C GLN A 104 -10.60 13.50 -9.29
N ILE A 105 -9.46 12.94 -8.89
CA ILE A 105 -8.56 12.24 -9.81
C ILE A 105 -9.25 10.99 -10.37
N ILE A 106 -9.95 10.24 -9.53
CA ILE A 106 -10.70 9.06 -9.96
C ILE A 106 -11.81 9.44 -10.93
N GLU A 107 -12.58 10.50 -10.67
CA GLU A 107 -13.63 10.97 -11.55
C GLU A 107 -13.07 11.41 -12.91
N TYR A 108 -11.99 12.21 -12.91
CA TYR A 108 -11.38 12.73 -14.12
C TYR A 108 -10.80 11.62 -15.00
N PHE A 109 -10.10 10.66 -14.40
CA PHE A 109 -9.39 9.62 -15.15
C PHE A 109 -10.20 8.33 -15.32
N GLY A 110 -10.98 7.90 -14.32
CA GLY A 110 -11.71 6.62 -14.32
C GLY A 110 -12.84 6.57 -15.35
N ASN A 111 -13.47 7.71 -15.65
CA ASN A 111 -14.59 7.78 -16.61
C ASN A 111 -14.17 7.58 -18.08
N HIS A 112 -12.88 7.51 -18.40
CA HIS A 112 -12.40 7.27 -19.76
C HIS A 112 -12.20 5.79 -20.13
N ASN A 113 -12.47 4.84 -19.22
CA ASN A 113 -12.32 3.40 -19.46
C ASN A 113 -13.64 2.67 -19.80
N SER A 114 -14.72 3.42 -20.05
CA SER A 114 -16.01 2.92 -20.54
C SER A 114 -16.18 3.27 -22.02
N ASN A 115 -15.55 2.51 -22.92
CA ASN A 115 -15.89 2.47 -24.34
C ASN A 115 -15.45 1.13 -24.94
#